data_AF-A0A4U6B7C2-F1
#
_entry.id   AF-A0A4U6B7C2-F1
#
_cell.length_a   1.000
_cell.length_b   1.000
_cell.length_c   1.000
_cell.angle_alpha   90.00
_cell.angle_beta   90.00
_cell.angle_gamma   90.00
#
_symmetry.space_group_name_H-M   'P 1'
#
loop_
_entity.id
_entity.type
_entity.pdbx_description
1 polymer ?
#
loop_
_entity_poly.entity_id
_entity_poly.type
_entity_poly.pdbx_seq_one_letter_code
_entity_poly.pdbx_strand_id
1 'polypeptide(L)'
;MPLYVRDERVNQLAEQARKILNAPTKTDAIRQALEKVVEAPSEAAINEKKFSLKERLERLRDKYNMPPYESLEHFDQKAFLDKMWGDDDVHR
;
A
#
# COMPACT_ATOMS: atom_id res chain seq x y z
N MET A 1 31.54 -8.79 -4.57
CA MET A 1 32.36 -8.62 -3.35
C MET A 1 31.59 -9.14 -2.14
N PRO A 2 32.21 -9.94 -1.25
CA PRO A 2 31.60 -10.31 0.02
C PRO A 2 31.55 -9.09 0.95
N LEU A 3 30.36 -8.73 1.44
CA LEU A 3 30.17 -7.66 2.41
C LEU A 3 30.52 -8.23 3.81
N TYR A 4 31.59 -7.75 4.44
CA TYR A 4 31.95 -8.17 5.79
C TYR A 4 31.22 -7.31 6.83
N VAL A 5 30.19 -7.90 7.42
CA VAL A 5 29.45 -7.30 8.54
C VAL A 5 30.15 -7.68 9.84
N ARG A 6 30.75 -6.69 10.53
CA ARG A 6 31.44 -6.89 11.82
C ARG A 6 30.53 -6.66 13.04
N ASP A 7 29.35 -6.09 12.82
CA ASP A 7 28.38 -5.83 13.89
C ASP A 7 27.45 -7.05 14.06
N GLU A 8 27.42 -7.60 15.27
CA GLU A 8 26.56 -8.72 15.65
C GLU A 8 25.07 -8.44 15.42
N ARG A 9 24.64 -7.19 15.62
CA ARG A 9 23.23 -6.80 15.42
C ARG A 9 22.85 -6.90 13.95
N VAL A 10 23.76 -6.47 13.06
CA VAL A 10 23.54 -6.53 11.61
C VAL A 10 23.61 -7.98 11.11
N ASN A 11 24.43 -8.83 11.73
CA ASN A 11 24.47 -10.27 11.42
C ASN A 11 23.14 -10.96 11.78
N GLN A 12 22.51 -10.61 12.91
CA GLN A 12 21.18 -11.09 13.28
C GLN A 12 20.09 -10.61 12.31
N LEU A 13 20.14 -9.34 11.90
CA LEU A 13 19.23 -8.81 10.89
C LEU A 13 19.40 -9.51 9.53
N ALA A 14 20.64 -9.82 9.14
CA ALA A 14 20.91 -10.55 7.91
C ALA A 14 20.36 -11.98 7.94
N GLU A 15 20.41 -12.65 9.10
CA GLU A 15 19.76 -13.95 9.29
C GLU A 15 18.24 -13.88 9.16
N GLN A 16 17.62 -12.86 9.76
CA GLN A 16 16.18 -12.63 9.62
C GLN A 16 15.80 -12.34 8.17
N ALA A 17 16.53 -11.44 7.50
CA ALA A 17 16.33 -11.11 6.08
C ALA A 17 16.46 -12.35 5.19
N ARG A 18 17.45 -13.22 5.46
CA ARG A 18 17.64 -14.48 4.73
C ARG A 18 16.43 -15.40 4.85
N LYS A 19 15.85 -15.53 6.04
CA LYS A 19 14.65 -16.34 6.27
C LYS A 19 13.41 -15.76 5.58
N ILE A 20 13.25 -14.44 5.62
CA ILE A 20 12.11 -13.76 4.98
C ILE A 20 12.19 -13.84 3.45
N LEU A 21 13.39 -13.66 2.90
CA LEU A 21 13.63 -13.61 1.45
C LEU A 21 14.00 -14.98 0.85
N ASN A 22 14.13 -16.03 1.66
CA ASN A 22 14.63 -17.36 1.27
C ASN A 22 15.93 -17.32 0.44
N ALA A 23 16.81 -16.38 0.75
CA ALA A 23 18.04 -16.20 0.00
C ALA A 23 19.10 -17.27 0.37
N PRO A 24 19.92 -17.72 -0.60
CA PRO A 24 20.94 -18.75 -0.36
C PRO A 24 22.05 -18.30 0.60
N THR A 25 22.40 -17.01 0.62
CA THR A 25 23.45 -16.48 1.50
C THR A 25 22.99 -15.20 2.21
N LYS A 26 23.59 -14.90 3.37
CA LYS A 26 23.31 -13.64 4.10
C LYS A 26 23.62 -12.40 3.25
N THR A 27 24.69 -12.45 2.47
CA THR A 27 25.08 -11.37 1.56
C THR A 27 24.03 -11.15 0.47
N ASP A 28 23.45 -12.24 -0.04
CA ASP A 28 22.40 -12.19 -1.05
C ASP A 28 21.09 -11.62 -0.48
N ALA A 29 20.74 -12.03 0.75
CA ALA A 29 19.61 -11.46 1.48
C ALA A 29 19.76 -9.96 1.71
N ILE A 30 20.95 -9.51 2.12
CA ILE A 30 21.25 -8.08 2.34
C ILE A 30 21.15 -7.31 1.02
N ARG A 31 21.70 -7.84 -0.08
CA ARG A 31 21.62 -7.18 -1.39
C ARG A 31 20.19 -6.99 -1.82
N GLN A 32 19.38 -8.06 -1.80
CA GLN A 32 17.97 -8.01 -2.20
C GLN A 32 17.16 -7.09 -1.28
N ALA A 33 17.43 -7.09 0.03
CA ALA A 33 16.77 -6.20 0.97
C ALA A 33 17.09 -4.73 0.67
N LEU A 34 18.35 -4.42 0.38
CA LEU A 34 18.77 -3.06 0.01
C LEU A 34 18.24 -2.65 -1.36
N GLU A 35 18.24 -3.54 -2.35
CA GLU A 35 17.64 -3.29 -3.67
C GLU A 35 16.15 -2.94 -3.52
N LYS A 36 15.37 -3.74 -2.78
CA LYS A 36 13.96 -3.42 -2.47
C LYS A 36 13.81 -2.08 -1.76
N VAL A 37 14.70 -1.75 -0.83
CA VAL A 37 14.69 -0.47 -0.10
C VAL A 37 15.18 0.70 -0.95
N VAL A 38 15.87 0.48 -2.07
CA VAL A 38 16.24 1.56 -3.01
C VAL A 38 15.18 1.72 -4.09
N GLU A 39 14.62 0.62 -4.59
CA GLU A 39 13.51 0.59 -5.55
C GLU A 39 12.20 1.13 -4.93
N ALA A 40 11.82 0.68 -3.73
CA ALA A 40 10.56 1.07 -3.10
C ALA A 40 10.41 2.58 -2.83
N PRO A 41 11.37 3.32 -2.25
CA PRO A 41 11.22 4.76 -2.03
C PRO A 41 11.48 5.58 -3.29
N SER A 42 12.21 5.07 -4.28
CA SER A 42 12.43 5.81 -5.52
C SER A 42 11.24 5.73 -6.48
N GLU A 43 10.47 4.64 -6.48
CA GLU A 43 9.29 4.54 -7.36
C GLU A 43 8.00 4.89 -6.65
N ALA A 44 7.76 4.44 -5.42
CA ALA A 44 6.52 4.76 -4.71
C ALA A 44 6.56 6.18 -4.13
N ALA A 45 7.62 6.59 -3.42
CA ALA A 45 7.63 7.90 -2.76
C ALA A 45 7.88 9.09 -3.72
N ILE A 46 8.60 8.88 -4.84
CA ILE A 46 8.76 9.93 -5.88
C ILE A 46 7.47 10.08 -6.70
N ASN A 47 6.77 8.99 -7.02
CA ASN A 47 5.48 9.07 -7.73
C ASN A 47 4.36 9.55 -6.81
N GLU A 48 4.35 9.17 -5.54
CA GLU A 48 3.36 9.65 -4.59
C GLU A 48 3.43 11.18 -4.43
N LYS A 49 4.62 11.79 -4.35
CA LYS A 49 4.71 13.26 -4.31
C LYS A 49 4.34 13.95 -5.63
N LYS A 50 4.41 13.25 -6.76
CA LYS A 50 4.13 13.81 -8.09
C LYS A 50 2.65 13.77 -8.45
N PHE A 51 1.91 12.76 -8.00
CA PHE A 51 0.50 12.64 -8.32
C PHE A 51 -0.36 13.30 -7.25
N SER A 52 -1.13 14.29 -7.68
CA SER A 52 -2.19 14.90 -6.90
C SER A 52 -3.17 13.84 -6.42
N LEU A 53 -3.85 14.10 -5.28
CA LEU A 53 -4.87 13.18 -4.76
C LEU A 53 -5.94 12.84 -5.80
N LYS A 54 -6.26 13.79 -6.68
CA LYS A 54 -7.20 13.61 -7.78
C LYS A 54 -6.74 12.53 -8.77
N GLU A 55 -5.50 12.60 -9.25
CA GLU A 55 -4.94 11.64 -10.21
C GLU A 55 -4.84 10.22 -9.62
N ARG A 56 -4.56 10.12 -8.32
CA ARG A 56 -4.56 8.82 -7.63
C ARG A 56 -5.96 8.20 -7.59
N LEU A 57 -6.97 9.01 -7.34
CA LEU A 57 -8.36 8.57 -7.31
C LEU A 57 -8.81 8.15 -8.72
N GLU A 58 -8.49 8.92 -9.75
CA GLU A 58 -8.82 8.60 -11.15
C GLU A 58 -8.21 7.25 -11.57
N ARG A 59 -6.94 6.98 -11.26
CA ARG A 59 -6.31 5.67 -11.54
C ARG A 59 -7.02 4.50 -10.87
N LEU A 60 -7.46 4.69 -9.62
CA LEU A 60 -8.23 3.65 -8.93
C LEU A 60 -9.58 3.42 -9.62
N ARG A 61 -10.26 4.48 -10.04
CA ARG A 61 -11.53 4.37 -10.76
C ARG A 61 -11.36 3.64 -12.09
N ASP A 62 -10.33 4.00 -12.87
CA ASP A 62 -10.03 3.34 -14.14
C ASP A 62 -9.77 1.85 -13.94
N LYS A 63 -9.01 1.49 -12.90
CA LYS A 63 -8.70 0.09 -12.56
C LYS A 63 -9.95 -0.74 -12.27
N TYR A 64 -10.97 -0.13 -11.66
CA TYR A 64 -12.23 -0.80 -11.29
C TYR A 64 -13.39 -0.46 -12.24
N ASN A 65 -13.09 0.16 -13.40
CA ASN A 65 -14.08 0.62 -14.38
C ASN A 65 -15.24 1.41 -13.75
N MET A 66 -14.92 2.26 -12.77
CA MET A 66 -15.89 3.13 -12.11
C MET A 66 -16.17 4.36 -12.98
N PRO A 67 -17.41 4.88 -12.97
CA PRO A 67 -17.75 6.12 -13.70
C PRO A 67 -16.91 7.31 -13.18
N PRO A 68 -16.84 8.46 -13.88
CA PRO A 68 -16.20 9.69 -13.38
C PRO A 68 -16.84 10.27 -12.11
N TYR A 69 -16.12 11.09 -11.32
CA TYR A 69 -16.68 11.62 -10.05
C TYR A 69 -17.87 12.52 -10.29
N GLU A 70 -17.75 13.34 -11.32
CA GLU A 70 -18.72 14.35 -11.70
C GLU A 70 -20.04 13.75 -12.19
N SER A 71 -20.03 12.49 -12.64
CA SER A 71 -21.24 11.79 -13.08
C SER A 71 -21.92 10.99 -11.98
N LEU A 72 -21.35 10.92 -10.77
CA LEU A 72 -21.98 10.24 -9.65
C LEU A 72 -23.09 11.12 -9.09
N GLU A 73 -24.27 10.54 -8.88
CA GLU A 73 -25.32 11.17 -8.09
C GLU A 73 -24.83 11.42 -6.67
N HIS A 74 -25.29 12.51 -6.07
CA HIS A 74 -24.96 12.81 -4.68
C HIS A 74 -25.46 11.68 -3.78
N PHE A 75 -24.54 11.12 -2.99
CA PHE A 75 -24.88 10.05 -2.06
C PHE A 75 -25.75 10.61 -0.92
N ASP A 76 -27.02 10.25 -0.91
CA ASP A 76 -27.92 10.56 0.19
C ASP A 76 -27.62 9.62 1.37
N GLN A 77 -26.80 10.15 2.28
CA GLN A 77 -26.40 9.44 3.49
C GLN A 77 -27.60 9.12 4.38
N LYS A 78 -28.61 10.00 4.44
CA LYS A 78 -29.77 9.81 5.30
C LYS A 78 -30.65 8.70 4.77
N ALA A 79 -31.05 8.76 3.50
CA ALA A 79 -31.86 7.70 2.90
C ALA A 79 -31.15 6.33 2.93
N PHE A 80 -29.83 6.31 2.74
CA PHE A 80 -29.04 5.08 2.88
C PHE A 80 -29.08 4.53 4.31
N LEU A 81 -28.89 5.38 5.33
CA LEU A 81 -28.95 4.98 6.74
C LEU A 81 -30.36 4.58 7.16
N ASP A 82 -31.38 5.35 6.77
CA ASP A 82 -32.79 5.05 7.04
C ASP A 82 -33.18 3.67 6.45
N LYS A 83 -32.72 3.36 5.23
CA LYS A 83 -32.90 2.02 4.63
C LYS A 83 -32.19 0.91 5.41
N MET A 84 -31.03 1.20 5.99
CA MET A 84 -30.24 0.22 6.76
C MET A 84 -30.81 -0.01 8.16
N TRP A 85 -31.50 0.99 8.73
CA TRP A 85 -32.16 0.91 10.03
C TRP A 85 -33.66 0.60 9.95
N GLY A 86 -34.23 0.56 8.74
CA GLY A 86 -35.65 0.34 8.50
C GLY A 86 -36.46 1.61 8.77
N ASP A 87 -37.52 1.79 7.99
CA ASP A 87 -38.66 2.63 8.39
C ASP A 87 -39.29 1.99 9.62
N ASP A 88 -38.62 2.11 10.75
CA ASP A 88 -39.19 1.83 12.05
C ASP A 88 -40.17 2.99 12.31
N ASP A 89 -41.38 2.81 11.76
CA ASP A 89 -42.63 3.24 12.36
C ASP A 89 -42.63 2.74 13.83
N VAL A 90 -41.85 3.41 14.69
CA VAL A 90 -41.98 3.31 16.16
C VAL A 90 -43.15 4.16 16.62
N HIS A 91 -44.23 4.19 15.83
CA HIS A 91 -45.52 4.72 16.20
C HIS A 91 -46.57 3.64 15.95
N ARG A 92 -46.71 2.82 16.98
CA ARG A 92 -47.93 2.17 17.44
C ARG A 92 -49.24 2.76 16.89
#